data_AF-A0A2D4QX59-F1
#
_entry.id   AF-A0A2D4QX59-F1
#
_cell.length_a   1.000
_cell.length_b   1.000
_cell.length_c   1.000
_cell.angle_alpha   90.00
_cell.angle_beta   90.00
_cell.angle_gamma   90.00
#
_symmetry.space_group_name_H-M   'P 1'
#
loop_
_entity.id
_entity.type
_entity.pdbx_description
1 polymer ?
#
loop_
_entity_poly.entity_id
_entity_poly.type
_entity_poly.pdbx_seq_one_letter_code
_entity_poly.pdbx_strand_id
1 'polypeptide(L)' 'MEYDDRHGGAFDRGGADSYYRRPYDPHYFTGATNISDRVEMKDMTPAEITAYTAGYRDNEKSGNFKEW' A
#
# COMPACT_ATOMS: atom_id res chain seq x y z
N MET A 1 -14.20 -11.87 -1.97
CA MET A 1 -13.54 -10.78 -1.23
C MET A 1 -13.45 -9.63 -2.19
N GLU A 2 -14.33 -8.65 -2.00
CA GLU A 2 -14.38 -7.43 -2.81
C GLU A 2 -13.27 -6.53 -2.25
N TYR A 3 -12.18 -6.41 -2.99
CA TYR A 3 -11.14 -5.44 -2.63
C TYR A 3 -11.67 -4.07 -3.05
N ASP A 4 -11.76 -3.16 -2.08
CA ASP A 4 -12.18 -1.77 -2.27
C ASP A 4 -11.28 -1.11 -3.35
N ASP A 5 -11.86 -0.84 -4.53
CA ASP A 5 -11.23 -0.22 -5.72
C ASP A 5 -10.86 1.28 -5.51
N ARG A 6 -10.87 1.79 -4.27
CA ARG A 6 -10.36 3.12 -3.98
C ARG A 6 -8.86 3.19 -4.26
N HIS A 7 -8.52 4.04 -5.24
CA HIS A 7 -7.16 4.55 -5.43
C HIS A 7 -6.64 5.10 -4.09
N GLY A 8 -5.48 4.64 -3.63
CA GLY A 8 -4.91 4.99 -2.32
C GLY A 8 -5.21 4.02 -1.16
N GLY A 9 -5.96 2.94 -1.40
CA GLY A 9 -6.17 1.88 -0.42
C GLY A 9 -4.88 1.12 -0.04
N ALA A 10 -4.96 0.26 0.97
CA ALA A 10 -3.79 -0.44 1.52
C ALA A 10 -3.00 -1.24 0.46
N PHE A 11 -3.67 -1.96 -0.44
CA PHE A 11 -3.02 -2.71 -1.53
C PHE A 11 -2.24 -1.79 -2.48
N ASP A 12 -2.88 -0.74 -2.98
CA ASP A 12 -2.28 0.25 -3.87
C ASP A 12 -1.07 0.93 -3.21
N ARG A 13 -1.19 1.26 -1.91
CA ARG A 13 -0.08 1.84 -1.14
C ARG A 13 1.11 0.89 -1.04
N GLY A 14 0.86 -0.39 -0.75
CA GLY A 14 1.91 -1.42 -0.67
C GLY A 14 2.65 -1.59 -2.00
N GLY A 15 1.91 -1.64 -3.11
CA GLY A 15 2.48 -1.69 -4.45
C GLY A 15 3.32 -0.44 -4.76
N ALA A 16 2.81 0.75 -4.44
CA ALA A 16 3.53 2.00 -4.62
C ALA A 16 4.82 2.07 -3.79
N ASP A 17 4.80 1.61 -2.54
CA ASP A 17 6.01 1.56 -1.70
C ASP A 17 7.08 0.64 -2.29
N SER A 18 6.71 -0.55 -2.75
CA SER A 18 7.65 -1.43 -3.46
C SER A 18 8.13 -0.81 -4.78
N TYR A 19 7.25 -0.19 -5.58
CA TYR A 19 7.60 0.45 -6.85
C TYR A 19 8.67 1.54 -6.68
N TYR A 20 8.57 2.35 -5.62
CA TYR A 20 9.56 3.36 -5.26
C TYR A 20 10.72 2.82 -4.40
N ARG A 21 10.78 1.50 -4.17
CA ARG A 21 11.78 0.82 -3.32
C ARG A 21 11.87 1.40 -1.91
N ARG A 22 10.72 1.77 -1.34
CA ARG A 22 10.59 2.23 0.05
C ARG A 22 10.57 1.03 0.99
N PRO A 23 11.00 1.20 2.26
CA PRO A 23 10.91 0.14 3.26
C PRO A 23 9.48 -0.39 3.41
N TYR A 24 9.37 -1.65 3.77
CA TYR A 24 8.10 -2.25 4.16
C TYR A 24 7.55 -1.56 5.42
N ASP A 25 6.50 -0.76 5.24
CA ASP A 25 5.88 0.03 6.30
C ASP A 25 4.35 0.01 6.10
N PRO A 26 3.60 -0.91 6.72
CA PRO A 26 2.15 -0.98 6.51
C PRO A 26 1.44 0.31 6.93
N HIS A 27 0.89 1.03 5.95
CA HIS A 27 0.05 2.19 6.15
C HIS A 27 -0.78 2.44 4.89
N TYR A 28 -1.74 3.35 4.98
CA TYR A 28 -2.40 3.92 3.80
C TYR A 28 -2.96 5.31 4.09
N PHE A 29 -3.45 5.99 3.06
CA PHE A 29 -4.06 7.32 3.18
C PHE A 29 -5.57 7.20 2.94
N THR A 30 -6.39 7.86 3.75
CA THR A 30 -7.86 7.80 3.61
C THR A 30 -8.39 8.48 2.34
N GLY A 31 -7.53 9.24 1.65
CA GLY A 31 -7.76 9.90 0.38
C GLY A 31 -6.43 10.19 -0.31
N ALA A 32 -6.24 11.43 -0.81
CA ALA A 32 -5.04 11.78 -1.55
C ALA A 32 -3.77 11.72 -0.68
N THR A 33 -2.70 11.11 -1.22
CA THR A 33 -1.40 10.99 -0.57
C THR A 33 -0.88 12.35 -0.11
N ASN A 34 -0.41 12.43 1.14
CA ASN A 34 0.06 13.65 1.83
C ASN A 34 -0.99 14.74 2.07
N ILE A 35 -2.26 14.53 1.69
CA ILE A 35 -3.34 15.50 1.89
C ILE A 35 -4.34 14.99 2.93
N SER A 36 -4.61 13.68 2.94
CA SER A 36 -5.54 13.05 3.88
C SER A 36 -4.83 12.42 5.08
N ASP A 37 -5.63 11.95 6.04
CA ASP A 37 -5.13 11.20 7.18
C ASP A 37 -4.36 9.96 6.75
N ARG A 38 -3.22 9.74 7.41
CA ARG A 38 -2.43 8.52 7.31
C ARG A 38 -2.89 7.55 8.39
N VAL A 39 -3.35 6.37 7.97
CA VAL A 39 -3.66 5.28 8.88
C VAL A 39 -2.38 4.48 9.09
N GLU A 40 -1.83 4.56 10.30
CA GLU A 40 -0.64 3.81 10.71
C GLU A 40 -0.96 2.33 10.92
N MET A 41 0.05 1.44 10.82
CA MET A 41 -0.11 0.00 11.04
C MET A 41 -0.90 -0.35 12.31
N LYS A 42 -0.70 0.40 13.41
CA LYS A 42 -1.37 0.17 14.70
C LYS A 42 -2.89 0.41 14.65
N ASP A 43 -3.33 1.23 13.71
CA ASP A 43 -4.73 1.64 13.53
C ASP A 43 -5.38 0.90 12.35
N MET A 44 -4.61 0.08 11.61
CA MET A 44 -5.10 -0.79 10.55
C MET A 44 -5.71 -2.08 11.12
N THR A 45 -6.76 -2.56 10.46
CA THR A 45 -7.30 -3.90 10.66
C THR A 45 -6.36 -4.97 10.09
N PRO A 46 -6.43 -6.23 10.57
CA PRO A 46 -5.66 -7.32 9.99
C PRO A 46 -5.88 -7.53 8.49
N ALA A 47 -7.09 -7.24 7.99
CA ALA A 47 -7.42 -7.33 6.57
C ALA A 47 -6.68 -6.27 5.74
N GLU A 48 -6.59 -5.04 6.24
CA GLU A 48 -5.86 -3.96 5.56
C GLU A 48 -4.35 -4.21 5.55
N ILE A 49 -3.79 -4.71 6.65
CA ILE A 49 -2.36 -5.10 6.70
C ILE A 49 -2.09 -6.20 5.67
N THR A 50 -3.00 -7.17 5.56
CA THR A 50 -2.91 -8.24 4.56
C THR A 50 -2.97 -7.68 3.14
N ALA A 51 -3.86 -6.73 2.87
CA ALA A 51 -3.98 -6.06 1.58
C ALA A 51 -2.69 -5.29 1.22
N TYR A 52 -2.14 -4.50 2.15
CA TYR A 52 -0.85 -3.82 1.97
C TYR A 52 0.27 -4.81 1.65
N THR A 53 0.35 -5.89 2.42
CA THR A 53 1.35 -6.95 2.23
C THR A 53 1.24 -7.59 0.86
N ALA A 54 0.01 -7.84 0.39
CA ALA A 54 -0.25 -8.42 -0.91
C ALA A 54 0.22 -7.50 -2.04
N GLY A 55 -0.12 -6.21 -1.99
CA GLY A 55 0.29 -5.23 -3.00
C GLY A 55 1.82 -5.06 -3.07
N TYR A 56 2.48 -4.96 -1.92
CA TYR A 56 3.94 -4.88 -1.86
C TYR A 56 4.59 -6.12 -2.51
N ARG A 57 4.14 -7.33 -2.13
CA ARG A 57 4.70 -8.59 -2.66
C ARG A 57 4.39 -8.80 -4.13
N ASP A 58 3.23 -8.36 -4.61
CA ASP A 58 2.85 -8.47 -6.01
C ASP A 58 3.80 -7.62 -6.88
N ASN A 59 4.06 -6.37 -6.46
CA ASN A 59 5.01 -5.52 -7.15
C ASN A 59 6.44 -6.09 -7.09
N GLU A 60 6.92 -6.56 -5.93
CA GLU A 60 8.24 -7.21 -5.81
C GLU A 60 8.39 -8.41 -6.75
N LYS A 61 7.33 -9.23 -6.89
CA LYS A 61 7.32 -10.38 -7.81
C LYS A 61 7.34 -9.95 -9.27
N SER A 62 6.63 -8.87 -9.60
CA SER A 62 6.61 -8.31 -10.96
C SER A 62 7.95 -7.66 -11.33
N GLY A 63 8.77 -7.28 -10.33
CA GLY A 63 10.02 -6.55 -10.54
C GLY A 63 9.81 -5.16 -11.15
N ASN A 64 8.59 -4.61 -11.05
CA ASN A 64 8.26 -3.31 -11.58
C ASN A 64 8.74 -2.23 -10.61
N PHE A 65 9.88 -1.62 -10.91
CA PHE A 65 10.45 -0.58 -10.07
C PHE A 65 10.58 0.71 -10.87
N LYS A 66 10.47 1.84 -10.17
CA LYS A 66 10.81 3.12 -10.76
C LYS A 66 12.29 3.09 -11.16
N GLU A 67 12.53 3.23 -12.46
CA GLU A 67 13.84 3.51 -13.04
C GLU A 67 14.02 5.04 -13.07
N TRP A 68 15.04 5.51 -12.38
CA TRP A 68 15.42 6.92 -12.27
C TRP A 68 16.94 7.01 -12.14
#